data_AF-A0A6N8UP18-F1
#
_entry.id   AF-A0A6N8UP18-F1
#
_cell.length_a   1.000
_cell.length_b   1.000
_cell.length_c   1.000
_cell.angle_alpha   90.00
_cell.angle_beta   90.00
_cell.angle_gamma   90.00
#
_symmetry.space_group_name_H-M   'P 1'
#
loop_
_entity.id
_entity.type
_entity.pdbx_description
1 polymer ?
#
loop_
_entity_poly.entity_id
_entity_poly.type
_entity_poly.pdbx_seq_one_letter_code
_entity_poly.pdbx_strand_id
1 'polypeptide(L)'
;MNFFKTLMPLFILILVCTIGSCSTTKGDNQLILPEIINPTYKSYSTQQDRGYVVSFEYQDTGISPTEIVLFGIRQSIPSSAIHGNKVNVNMIHQTSTIQNHVIQGSDLPNGIMFEKEGMKYLKEVNFKSKTTLK
;
A
#
# COMPACT_ATOMS: atom_id res chain seq x y z
N MET A 1 -73.95 -27.20 -11.04
CA MET A 1 -73.84 -28.57 -10.50
C MET A 1 -72.52 -29.16 -11.00
N ASN A 2 -71.57 -29.32 -10.09
CA ASN A 2 -70.31 -30.08 -10.12
C ASN A 2 -69.59 -30.31 -11.47
N PHE A 3 -68.36 -29.81 -11.59
CA PHE A 3 -67.23 -30.64 -12.04
C PHE A 3 -65.92 -30.11 -11.43
N PHE A 4 -65.71 -30.52 -10.18
CA PHE A 4 -64.45 -30.41 -9.46
C PHE A 4 -63.49 -31.52 -9.96
N LYS A 5 -62.19 -31.22 -10.00
CA LYS A 5 -61.03 -32.14 -9.97
C LYS A 5 -60.62 -32.83 -11.28
N THR A 6 -59.70 -32.21 -12.01
CA THR A 6 -58.48 -32.80 -12.62
C THR A 6 -57.82 -31.64 -13.38
N LEU A 7 -56.67 -31.12 -12.97
CA LEU A 7 -55.36 -31.71 -13.23
C LEU A 7 -54.32 -30.90 -12.45
N MET A 8 -53.33 -31.59 -11.91
CA MET A 8 -52.08 -31.09 -11.32
C MET A 8 -51.47 -29.86 -12.02
N PRO A 9 -50.73 -29.02 -11.28
CA PRO A 9 -50.10 -27.80 -11.79
C PRO A 9 -48.99 -28.15 -12.79
N LEU A 10 -49.26 -27.95 -14.07
CA LEU A 10 -48.23 -27.84 -15.09
C LEU A 10 -47.73 -26.39 -15.09
N PHE A 11 -46.42 -26.19 -15.30
CA PHE A 11 -45.67 -24.92 -15.28
C PHE A 11 -44.95 -24.55 -13.98
N ILE A 12 -44.32 -25.55 -13.34
CA ILE A 12 -42.95 -25.38 -12.83
C ILE A 12 -42.01 -25.56 -14.05
N LEU A 13 -41.95 -24.54 -14.92
CA LEU A 13 -40.95 -24.48 -16.01
C LEU A 13 -40.85 -23.04 -16.58
N ILE A 14 -40.52 -22.07 -15.73
CA ILE A 14 -39.84 -20.84 -16.17
C ILE A 14 -38.62 -20.66 -15.26
N LEU A 15 -37.73 -21.65 -15.35
CA LEU A 15 -36.31 -21.44 -15.17
C LEU A 15 -35.79 -20.86 -16.50
N VAL A 16 -34.70 -20.09 -16.41
CA VAL A 16 -33.75 -19.77 -17.49
C VAL A 16 -33.74 -18.29 -17.93
N CYS A 17 -32.72 -17.60 -17.40
CA CYS A 17 -31.96 -16.52 -18.02
C CYS A 17 -32.57 -15.13 -18.15
N THR A 18 -32.68 -14.44 -17.02
CA THR A 18 -32.31 -13.01 -16.98
C THR A 18 -31.35 -12.74 -15.82
N ILE A 19 -30.33 -13.59 -15.67
CA ILE A 19 -29.04 -13.11 -15.19
C ILE A 19 -28.51 -12.30 -16.35
N GLY A 20 -28.82 -10.99 -16.35
CA GLY A 20 -28.08 -10.04 -17.16
C GLY A 20 -26.62 -10.22 -16.78
N SER A 21 -25.88 -10.92 -17.64
CA SER A 21 -24.43 -10.94 -17.64
C SER A 21 -23.99 -9.49 -17.74
N CYS A 22 -23.77 -8.86 -16.59
CA CYS A 22 -22.91 -7.72 -16.47
C CYS A 22 -21.48 -8.26 -16.64
N SER A 23 -21.16 -8.67 -17.86
CA SER A 23 -19.78 -8.87 -18.29
C SER A 23 -19.20 -7.48 -18.47
N THR A 24 -18.95 -6.77 -17.37
CA THR A 24 -17.95 -5.72 -17.41
C THR A 24 -16.63 -6.43 -17.70
N THR A 25 -16.24 -6.46 -18.96
CA THR A 25 -14.84 -6.56 -19.38
C THR A 25 -14.11 -5.42 -18.68
N LYS A 26 -13.65 -5.68 -17.46
CA LYS A 26 -12.60 -4.90 -16.84
C LYS A 26 -11.38 -5.20 -17.69
N GLY A 27 -11.00 -4.24 -18.55
CA GLY A 27 -9.63 -4.21 -19.03
C GLY A 27 -8.75 -4.16 -17.79
N ASP A 28 -8.10 -5.27 -17.49
CA ASP A 28 -7.11 -5.37 -16.41
C ASP A 28 -5.88 -4.55 -16.83
N ASN A 29 -5.99 -3.23 -16.76
CA ASN A 29 -4.83 -2.38 -16.58
C ASN A 29 -4.41 -2.54 -15.12
N GLN A 30 -3.93 -3.73 -14.76
CA GLN A 30 -3.42 -4.02 -13.43
C GLN A 30 -2.26 -3.07 -13.18
N LEU A 31 -2.42 -2.16 -12.22
CA LEU A 31 -1.36 -1.24 -11.85
C LEU A 31 -0.20 -2.04 -11.27
N ILE A 32 0.88 -2.16 -12.03
CA ILE A 32 2.12 -2.79 -11.57
C ILE A 32 2.95 -1.73 -10.83
N LEU A 33 2.99 -1.83 -9.50
CA LEU A 33 3.86 -1.00 -8.67
C LEU A 33 5.30 -1.54 -8.69
N PRO A 34 6.33 -0.68 -8.62
CA PRO A 34 7.73 -1.10 -8.53
C PRO A 34 7.96 -2.20 -7.50
N GLU A 35 8.76 -3.21 -7.83
CA GLU A 35 9.27 -4.14 -6.81
C GLU A 35 10.23 -3.43 -5.85
N ILE A 36 10.14 -3.77 -4.56
CA ILE A 36 10.99 -3.22 -3.51
C ILE A 36 12.07 -4.25 -3.18
N ILE A 37 13.33 -3.84 -3.30
CA ILE A 37 14.51 -4.69 -3.19
C ILE A 37 15.27 -4.30 -1.92
N ASN A 38 15.64 -5.31 -1.14
CA ASN A 38 16.41 -5.16 0.11
C ASN A 38 15.88 -4.08 1.08
N PRO A 39 14.57 -4.07 1.40
CA PRO A 39 14.01 -3.10 2.31
C PRO A 39 14.54 -3.33 3.72
N THR A 40 15.20 -2.32 4.26
CA THR A 40 15.81 -2.38 5.58
C THR A 40 15.55 -1.13 6.39
N TYR A 41 15.58 -1.27 7.71
CA TYR A 41 15.60 -0.15 8.63
C TYR A 41 16.69 -0.35 9.68
N LYS A 42 17.22 0.76 10.20
CA LYS A 42 18.10 0.77 11.37
C LYS A 42 17.59 1.82 12.34
N SER A 43 17.21 1.41 13.54
CA SER A 43 16.86 2.35 14.60
C SER A 43 18.11 3.07 15.10
N TYR A 44 17.93 4.32 15.54
CA TYR A 44 18.95 5.08 16.24
C TYR A 44 18.31 5.88 17.39
N SER A 45 19.15 6.18 18.38
CA SER A 45 18.83 7.11 19.45
C SER A 45 20.10 7.89 19.77
N THR A 46 20.03 9.20 19.61
CA THR A 46 21.05 10.15 20.08
C THR A 46 20.48 10.91 21.30
N GLN A 47 21.24 11.89 21.80
CA GLN A 47 20.73 12.79 22.84
C GLN A 47 19.62 13.69 22.27
N GLN A 48 19.75 14.06 20.99
CA GLN A 48 18.90 15.02 20.31
C GLN A 48 17.67 14.35 19.70
N ASP A 49 17.85 13.20 19.05
CA ASP A 49 16.88 12.61 18.14
C ASP A 49 16.75 11.09 18.32
N ARG A 50 15.57 10.58 18.02
CA ARG A 50 15.30 9.14 17.88
C ARG A 50 14.56 8.90 16.57
N GLY A 51 14.87 7.79 15.92
CA GLY A 51 14.24 7.50 14.63
C GLY A 51 14.77 6.24 13.97
N TYR A 52 14.56 6.19 12.68
CA TYR A 52 14.93 5.06 11.83
C TYR A 52 15.58 5.57 10.55
N VAL A 53 16.72 4.99 10.18
CA VAL A 53 17.26 5.12 8.83
C VAL A 53 16.67 3.98 8.00
N VAL A 54 15.83 4.32 7.03
CA VAL A 54 15.21 3.37 6.11
C VAL A 54 15.98 3.37 4.80
N SER A 55 16.27 2.19 4.28
CA SER A 55 16.98 2.04 3.01
C SER A 55 16.41 0.90 2.18
N PHE A 56 16.19 1.15 0.90
CA PHE A 56 15.73 0.17 -0.07
C PHE A 56 16.13 0.58 -1.48
N GLU A 57 16.01 -0.36 -2.41
CA GLU A 57 16.05 -0.07 -3.84
C GLU A 57 14.68 -0.40 -4.44
N TYR A 58 14.33 0.19 -5.57
CA TYR A 58 13.10 -0.15 -6.28
C TYR A 58 13.34 -0.40 -7.77
N GLN A 59 12.48 -1.20 -8.40
CA GLN A 59 12.54 -1.43 -9.83
C GLN A 59 12.19 -0.14 -10.59
N ASP A 60 13.00 0.21 -11.58
CA ASP A 60 12.68 1.34 -12.45
C ASP A 60 11.50 0.97 -13.37
N THR A 61 10.35 1.58 -13.08
CA THR A 61 9.11 1.45 -13.87
C THR A 61 8.55 2.82 -14.25
N GLY A 62 9.32 3.90 -14.05
CA GLY A 62 8.86 5.28 -14.20
C GLY A 62 7.94 5.79 -13.07
N ILE A 63 7.68 4.99 -12.03
CA ILE A 63 6.89 5.38 -10.85
C ILE A 63 7.84 5.53 -9.66
N SER A 64 7.95 6.74 -9.11
CA SER A 64 8.81 7.01 -7.95
C SER A 64 8.06 6.88 -6.63
N PRO A 65 8.74 6.41 -5.57
CA PRO A 65 8.18 6.37 -4.24
C PRO A 65 8.05 7.80 -3.68
N THR A 66 6.99 8.05 -2.92
CA THR A 66 6.64 9.39 -2.41
C THR A 66 6.66 9.47 -0.89
N GLU A 67 6.28 8.38 -0.20
CA GLU A 67 6.23 8.32 1.26
C GLU A 67 6.63 6.93 1.76
N ILE A 68 7.10 6.87 3.00
CA ILE A 68 7.38 5.64 3.73
C ILE A 68 6.42 5.55 4.91
N VAL A 69 5.84 4.38 5.12
CA VAL A 69 5.10 4.03 6.34
C VAL A 69 5.92 2.98 7.09
N LEU A 70 6.33 3.29 8.32
CA LEU A 70 7.06 2.38 9.20
C LEU A 70 6.63 2.58 10.65
N PHE A 71 6.18 1.50 11.30
CA PHE A 71 5.76 1.49 12.71
C PHE A 71 4.74 2.59 13.05
N GLY A 72 3.77 2.78 12.17
CA GLY A 72 2.72 3.79 12.34
C GLY A 72 3.17 5.23 12.06
N ILE A 73 4.41 5.46 11.64
CA ILE A 73 4.92 6.76 11.21
C ILE A 73 4.87 6.82 9.69
N ARG A 74 4.29 7.89 9.16
CA ARG A 74 4.31 8.24 7.74
C ARG A 74 5.25 9.43 7.54
N GLN A 75 6.11 9.35 6.52
CA GLN A 75 6.99 10.47 6.17
C GLN A 75 7.19 10.54 4.65
N SER A 76 7.12 11.75 4.10
CA SER A 76 7.47 11.99 2.70
C SER A 76 8.95 11.71 2.44
N ILE A 77 9.24 11.17 1.25
CA ILE A 77 10.58 10.93 0.76
C ILE A 77 11.04 12.20 0.04
N PRO A 78 12.00 12.97 0.59
CA PRO A 78 12.53 14.13 -0.12
C PRO A 78 13.31 13.66 -1.35
N SER A 79 13.32 14.45 -2.42
CA SER A 79 14.07 14.13 -3.64
C SER A 79 15.56 13.89 -3.38
N SER A 80 16.14 14.58 -2.40
CA SER A 80 17.54 14.41 -1.97
C SER A 80 17.84 13.04 -1.35
N ALA A 81 16.82 12.29 -0.93
CA ALA A 81 16.97 10.93 -0.40
C ALA A 81 16.98 9.85 -1.50
N ILE A 82 16.74 10.25 -2.75
CA ILE A 82 16.66 9.36 -3.91
C ILE A 82 17.91 9.54 -4.76
N HIS A 83 18.65 8.45 -4.97
CA HIS A 83 19.84 8.42 -5.81
C HIS A 83 19.71 7.30 -6.84
N GLY A 84 19.26 7.65 -8.04
CA GLY A 84 18.82 6.67 -9.03
C GLY A 84 17.62 5.90 -8.51
N ASN A 85 17.76 4.58 -8.39
CA ASN A 85 16.72 3.69 -7.86
C ASN A 85 16.91 3.35 -6.37
N LYS A 86 17.86 3.99 -5.69
CA LYS A 86 18.17 3.76 -4.27
C LYS A 86 17.57 4.86 -3.42
N VAL A 87 16.97 4.48 -2.30
CA VAL A 87 16.35 5.40 -1.35
C VAL A 87 17.01 5.23 0.00
N ASN A 88 17.38 6.35 0.62
CA ASN A 88 17.87 6.39 2.00
C ASN A 88 17.23 7.58 2.75
N VAL A 89 16.31 7.29 3.65
CA VAL A 89 15.50 8.30 4.37
C VAL A 89 15.74 8.19 5.86
N ASN A 90 15.99 9.34 6.48
CA ASN A 90 15.97 9.48 7.92
C ASN A 90 14.53 9.78 8.39
N MET A 91 13.88 8.78 9.01
CA MET A 91 12.56 8.92 9.62
C MET A 91 12.69 9.32 11.08
N ILE A 92 12.44 10.60 11.37
CA ILE A 92 12.61 11.16 12.72
C ILE A 92 11.33 10.93 13.52
N HIS A 93 11.43 10.07 14.53
CA HIS A 93 10.32 9.79 15.45
C HIS A 93 10.28 10.80 16.59
N GLN A 94 11.41 11.21 17.15
CA GLN A 94 11.47 12.22 18.20
C GLN A 94 12.67 13.13 17.94
N THR A 95 12.53 14.42 18.19
CA THR A 95 13.61 15.40 18.04
C THR A 95 13.45 16.54 19.03
N SER A 96 14.57 17.03 19.55
CA SER A 96 14.66 18.22 20.39
C SER A 96 15.26 19.42 19.66
N THR A 97 15.73 19.22 18.42
CA THR A 97 16.44 20.24 17.64
C THR A 97 15.56 20.88 16.57
N ILE A 98 14.63 20.12 15.99
CA ILE A 98 13.71 20.62 14.97
C ILE A 98 12.47 21.19 15.66
N GLN A 99 12.39 22.51 15.73
CA GLN A 99 11.22 23.20 16.26
C GLN A 99 9.97 22.86 15.43
N ASN A 100 8.86 22.59 16.12
CA ASN A 100 7.57 22.21 15.51
C ASN A 100 7.61 20.94 14.66
N HIS A 101 8.53 20.00 14.93
CA HIS A 101 8.47 18.68 14.32
C HIS A 101 7.20 17.94 14.76
N VAL A 102 6.30 17.70 13.80
CA VAL A 102 5.06 16.93 14.02
C VAL A 102 5.18 15.62 13.27
N ILE A 103 5.12 14.52 14.02
CA ILE A 103 5.08 13.17 13.47
C ILE A 103 3.71 12.97 12.82
N GLN A 104 3.70 12.55 11.57
CA GLN A 104 2.46 12.14 10.92
C GLN A 104 2.20 10.67 11.24
N GLY A 105 1.24 10.42 12.14
CA GLY A 105 0.76 9.07 12.43
C GLY A 105 0.00 8.48 11.24
N SER A 106 -0.02 7.15 11.14
CA SER A 106 -0.72 6.42 10.08
C SER A 106 -1.12 5.03 10.55
N ASP A 107 -2.37 4.64 10.31
CA ASP A 107 -2.87 3.28 10.59
C ASP A 107 -2.59 2.28 9.46
N LEU A 108 -1.93 2.74 8.39
CA LEU A 108 -1.53 1.88 7.27
C LEU A 108 -0.45 0.87 7.69
N PRO A 109 -0.41 -0.32 7.05
CA PRO A 109 0.68 -1.27 7.24
C PRO A 109 2.01 -0.68 6.77
N ASN A 110 3.11 -1.28 7.25
CA ASN A 110 4.45 -0.90 6.83
C ASN A 110 4.59 -1.04 5.31
N GLY A 111 5.09 -0.01 4.65
CA GLY A 111 5.13 0.00 3.20
C GLY A 111 5.69 1.27 2.60
N ILE A 112 5.65 1.31 1.27
CA ILE A 112 6.07 2.43 0.45
C ILE A 112 4.87 2.93 -0.34
N MET A 113 4.62 4.24 -0.26
CA MET A 113 3.60 4.89 -1.06
C MET A 113 4.17 5.28 -2.41
N PHE A 114 3.43 4.98 -3.47
CA PHE A 114 3.70 5.42 -4.83
C PHE A 114 2.56 6.31 -5.31
N GLU A 115 2.88 7.30 -6.14
CA GLU A 115 1.87 8.14 -6.77
C GLU A 115 1.88 7.89 -8.27
N LYS A 116 0.70 7.64 -8.84
CA LYS A 116 0.49 7.55 -10.28
C LYS A 116 -0.84 8.19 -10.61
N GLU A 117 -0.83 9.10 -11.60
CA GLU A 117 -2.03 9.79 -12.07
C GLU A 117 -2.81 10.50 -10.94
N GLY A 118 -2.08 11.09 -9.98
CA GLY A 118 -2.65 11.78 -8.82
C GLY A 118 -3.25 10.87 -7.75
N MET A 119 -3.19 9.55 -7.94
CA MET A 119 -3.67 8.55 -6.99
C MET A 119 -2.49 7.94 -6.24
N LYS A 120 -2.66 7.75 -4.93
CA LYS A 120 -1.65 7.16 -4.06
C LYS A 120 -1.94 5.68 -3.79
N TYR A 121 -0.91 4.85 -3.91
CA TYR A 121 -0.99 3.41 -3.75
C TYR A 121 0.05 2.93 -2.74
N LEU A 122 -0.38 2.12 -1.78
CA LEU A 122 0.51 1.50 -0.80
C LEU A 122 1.00 0.16 -1.33
N LYS A 123 2.32 -0.02 -1.39
CA LYS A 123 2.94 -1.34 -1.49
C LYS A 123 3.41 -1.75 -0.10
N GLU A 124 2.81 -2.79 0.46
CA GLU A 124 3.24 -3.35 1.74
C GLU A 124 4.65 -3.92 1.65
N VAL A 125 5.46 -3.69 2.68
CA VAL A 125 6.87 -4.06 2.72
C VAL A 125 7.25 -4.59 4.09
N ASN A 126 7.87 -5.78 4.10
CA ASN A 126 8.48 -6.36 5.29
C ASN A 126 9.93 -5.88 5.42
N PHE A 127 10.13 -4.74 6.08
CA PHE A 127 11.47 -4.20 6.31
C PHE A 127 12.28 -5.08 7.27
N LYS A 128 13.52 -5.38 6.90
CA LYS A 128 14.46 -6.12 7.77
C LYS A 128 15.27 -5.16 8.64
N SER A 129 15.38 -5.47 9.92
CA SER A 129 16.25 -4.72 10.83
C SER A 129 17.72 -4.95 10.48
N LYS A 130 18.50 -3.88 10.31
CA LYS A 130 19.96 -3.93 10.25
C LYS A 130 20.54 -3.75 11.64
N THR A 131 20.81 -4.86 12.33
CA THR A 131 21.55 -4.83 13.60
C THR A 131 23.01 -4.42 13.32
N THR A 132 23.51 -3.44 14.08
CA THR A 132 24.96 -3.22 14.16
C THR A 132 25.47 -4.14 15.25
N LEU A 133 26.28 -5.14 14.91
CA LEU A 133 27.07 -5.86 15.91
C LEU A 133 27.94 -4.81 16.61
N LYS A 134 27.71 -4.63 17.91
CA LYS A 134 28.53 -3.74 18.76
C LYS A 134 29.81 -4.45 19.14
#